data_AF-A0A7C7P1Z8-F1
#
_entry.id   AF-A0A7C7P1Z8-F1
#
_cell.length_a   1.000
_cell.length_b   1.000
_cell.length_c   1.000
_cell.angle_alpha   90.00
_cell.angle_beta   90.00
_cell.angle_gamma   90.00
#
_symmetry.space_group_name_H-M   'P 1'
#
loop_
_entity.id
_entity.type
_entity.pdbx_description
1 polymer ?
#
loop_
_entity_poly.entity_id
_entity_poly.type
_entity_poly.pdbx_seq_one_letter_code
_entity_poly.pdbx_strand_id
1 'polypeptide(L)'
;MSDPRRRIPSVDALLASPAFEAILAGFPRQLVVRVTRVVIEEVRNSLLSGDKDIGANGPGSYAQAVLIRLEQETLPSLRGVINATGVVLHTNLGRAPLAEIAAEAMASAARGYSNLEYDVEAG
;
A
#
# COMPACT_ATOMS: atom_id res chain seq x y z
N MET A 1 4.04 1.89 -40.16
CA MET A 1 3.49 1.39 -38.88
C MET A 1 4.13 2.19 -37.75
N SER A 2 3.33 2.96 -37.00
CA SER A 2 3.85 3.82 -35.92
C SER A 2 4.26 2.97 -34.72
N ASP A 3 5.45 3.22 -34.17
CA ASP A 3 5.98 2.50 -33.00
C ASP A 3 5.00 2.62 -31.81
N PRO A 4 4.42 1.51 -31.29
CA PRO A 4 3.50 1.52 -30.16
C PRO A 4 4.09 2.17 -28.90
N ARG A 5 5.42 2.15 -28.76
CA ARG A 5 6.16 2.73 -27.63
C ARG A 5 6.06 4.25 -27.56
N ARG A 6 5.78 4.90 -28.70
CA ARG A 6 5.63 6.37 -28.79
C ARG A 6 4.38 6.89 -28.09
N ARG A 7 3.45 6.00 -27.70
CA ARG A 7 2.20 6.34 -27.01
C ARG A 7 2.32 6.30 -25.49
N ILE A 8 3.43 5.82 -24.95
CA ILE A 8 3.64 5.76 -23.49
C ILE A 8 4.03 7.17 -23.00
N PRO A 9 3.23 7.82 -22.13
CA PRO A 9 3.56 9.12 -21.57
C PRO A 9 4.75 9.05 -20.63
N SER A 10 5.48 10.16 -20.48
CA SER A 10 6.51 10.27 -19.45
C SER A 10 5.89 10.29 -18.05
N VAL A 11 6.68 9.92 -17.05
CA VAL A 11 6.26 10.03 -15.63
C VAL A 11 5.80 11.45 -15.32
N ASP A 12 6.58 12.47 -15.73
CA ASP A 12 6.23 13.86 -15.47
C ASP A 12 4.91 14.29 -16.15
N ALA A 13 4.65 13.80 -17.37
CA ALA A 13 3.39 14.09 -18.07
C ALA A 13 2.19 13.44 -17.37
N LEU A 14 2.34 12.24 -16.81
CA LEU A 14 1.30 11.60 -16.00
C LEU A 14 1.08 12.35 -14.68
N LEU A 15 2.16 12.67 -13.97
CA LEU A 15 2.08 13.37 -12.68
C LEU A 15 1.52 14.79 -12.81
N ALA A 16 1.66 15.45 -13.97
CA ALA A 16 1.07 16.75 -14.26
C ALA A 16 -0.39 16.66 -14.74
N SER A 17 -0.93 15.46 -14.95
CA SER A 17 -2.30 15.28 -15.43
C SER A 17 -3.31 15.40 -14.29
N PRO A 18 -4.54 15.88 -14.55
CA PRO A 18 -5.60 15.97 -13.53
C PRO A 18 -5.92 14.62 -12.85
N ALA A 19 -5.71 13.51 -13.55
CA ALA A 19 -5.95 12.16 -13.02
C ALA A 19 -5.04 11.79 -11.83
N PHE A 20 -3.89 12.46 -11.69
CA PHE A 20 -2.93 12.19 -10.61
C PHE A 20 -3.05 13.15 -9.41
N GLU A 21 -3.88 14.19 -9.50
CA GLU A 21 -4.01 15.19 -8.43
C GLU A 21 -4.46 14.55 -7.10
N ALA A 22 -5.51 13.73 -7.14
CA ALA A 22 -6.00 13.02 -5.94
C ALA A 22 -4.97 12.05 -5.37
N ILE A 23 -4.21 11.37 -6.24
CA ILE A 23 -3.16 10.43 -5.82
C ILE A 23 -2.01 11.17 -5.12
N LEU A 24 -1.59 12.31 -5.66
CA LEU A 24 -0.53 13.14 -5.09
C LEU A 24 -0.94 13.82 -3.78
N ALA A 25 -2.24 14.04 -3.56
CA ALA A 25 -2.78 14.52 -2.28
C ALA A 25 -2.82 13.41 -1.21
N GLY A 26 -3.04 12.15 -1.61
CA GLY A 26 -3.17 11.02 -0.69
C GLY A 26 -1.87 10.28 -0.34
N PHE A 27 -0.84 10.38 -1.18
CA PHE A 27 0.40 9.59 -1.03
C PHE A 27 1.67 10.46 -1.16
N PRO A 28 2.76 10.11 -0.46
CA PRO A 28 4.04 10.80 -0.63
C PRO A 28 4.51 10.80 -2.09
N ARG A 29 4.89 11.96 -2.63
CA ARG A 29 5.28 12.10 -4.05
C ARG A 29 6.35 11.09 -4.50
N GLN A 30 7.35 10.81 -3.67
CA GLN A 30 8.42 9.85 -3.99
C GLN A 30 7.86 8.44 -4.23
N LEU A 31 6.86 8.05 -3.45
CA LEU A 31 6.16 6.78 -3.58
C LEU A 31 5.36 6.73 -4.89
N VAL A 32 4.60 7.80 -5.18
CA VAL A 32 3.82 7.90 -6.44
C VAL A 32 4.73 7.83 -7.67
N VAL A 33 5.86 8.54 -7.67
CA VAL A 33 6.86 8.50 -8.76
C VAL A 33 7.39 7.08 -8.96
N ARG A 34 7.76 6.39 -7.88
CA ARG A 34 8.28 5.02 -7.95
C ARG A 34 7.25 4.07 -8.55
N VAL A 35 6.03 4.08 -8.03
CA VAL A 35 4.96 3.19 -8.51
C VAL A 35 4.57 3.52 -9.96
N THR A 36 4.53 4.80 -10.33
CA THR A 36 4.27 5.22 -11.72
C THR A 36 5.32 4.66 -12.69
N ARG A 37 6.60 4.65 -12.30
CA ARG A 37 7.67 4.03 -13.10
C ARG A 37 7.43 2.53 -13.28
N VAL A 38 7.07 1.82 -12.21
CA VAL A 38 6.76 0.38 -12.27
C VAL A 38 5.61 0.11 -13.23
N VAL A 39 4.51 0.84 -13.12
CA VAL A 39 3.35 0.68 -14.02
C VAL A 39 3.71 0.97 -15.47
N ILE A 40 4.54 1.98 -15.73
CA ILE A 40 5.05 2.26 -17.09
C ILE A 40 5.89 1.09 -17.63
N GLU A 41 6.76 0.50 -16.81
CA GLU A 41 7.55 -0.68 -17.21
C GLU A 41 6.66 -1.90 -17.50
N GLU A 42 5.64 -2.14 -16.68
CA GLU A 42 4.65 -3.21 -16.88
C GLU A 42 3.93 -3.02 -18.23
N VAL A 43 3.40 -1.82 -18.50
CA VAL A 43 2.76 -1.49 -19.78
C VAL A 43 3.74 -1.67 -20.95
N ARG A 44 5.00 -1.24 -20.80
CA ARG A 44 6.02 -1.40 -21.84
C ARG A 44 6.26 -2.88 -22.14
N ASN A 45 6.36 -3.72 -21.12
CA ASN A 45 6.59 -5.16 -21.28
C ASN A 45 5.39 -5.86 -21.92
N SER A 46 4.17 -5.50 -21.55
CA SER A 46 2.95 -6.05 -22.17
C SER A 46 2.86 -5.74 -23.67
N LEU A 47 3.21 -4.50 -24.07
CA LEU A 47 3.25 -4.11 -25.47
C LEU A 47 4.31 -4.87 -26.28
N LEU A 48 5.44 -5.24 -25.67
CA LEU A 48 6.47 -6.05 -26.32
C LEU A 48 6.02 -7.50 -26.52
N SER A 49 5.21 -8.04 -25.60
CA SER A 49 4.65 -9.39 -25.66
C SER A 49 3.45 -9.51 -26.62
N GLY A 50 3.03 -8.42 -27.26
CA GLY A 50 1.91 -8.40 -28.22
C GLY A 50 0.53 -8.34 -27.57
N ASP A 51 0.48 -8.14 -26.25
CA ASP A 51 -0.76 -8.03 -25.50
C ASP A 51 -1.31 -6.60 -25.62
N LYS A 52 -2.40 -6.44 -26.38
CA LYS A 52 -2.91 -5.11 -26.77
C LYS A 52 -3.81 -4.47 -25.71
N ASP A 53 -4.12 -5.17 -24.63
CA ASP A 53 -5.16 -4.76 -23.70
C ASP A 53 -4.66 -3.89 -22.54
N ILE A 54 -3.33 -3.82 -22.34
CA ILE A 54 -2.77 -3.22 -21.12
C ILE A 54 -2.41 -1.75 -21.38
N GLY A 55 -3.37 -0.86 -21.08
CA GLY A 55 -3.06 0.37 -20.36
C GLY A 55 -2.72 1.63 -21.16
N ALA A 56 -2.69 1.61 -22.50
CA ALA A 56 -2.42 2.80 -23.32
C ALA A 56 -3.68 3.64 -23.65
N ASN A 57 -4.66 3.69 -22.74
CA ASN A 57 -5.95 4.40 -22.94
C ASN A 57 -5.95 5.84 -22.39
N GLY A 58 -4.76 6.41 -22.17
CA GLY A 58 -4.58 7.78 -21.68
C GLY A 58 -4.28 7.86 -20.18
N PRO A 59 -4.09 9.07 -19.62
CA PRO A 59 -3.60 9.25 -18.25
C PRO A 59 -4.47 8.59 -17.16
N GLY A 60 -5.78 8.44 -17.39
CA GLY A 60 -6.71 7.83 -16.44
C GLY A 60 -6.44 6.35 -16.17
N SER A 61 -6.06 5.55 -17.19
CA SER A 61 -5.75 4.13 -16.99
C SER A 61 -4.47 3.95 -16.19
N TYR A 62 -3.47 4.81 -16.41
CA TYR A 62 -2.24 4.83 -15.60
C TYR A 62 -2.54 5.24 -14.16
N ALA A 63 -3.36 6.27 -13.95
CA ALA A 63 -3.74 6.71 -12.61
C ALA A 63 -4.44 5.59 -11.83
N GLN A 64 -5.38 4.86 -12.46
CA GLN A 64 -6.06 3.74 -11.83
C GLN A 64 -5.10 2.60 -11.47
N ALA A 65 -4.21 2.20 -12.39
CA ALA A 65 -3.22 1.16 -12.13
C ALA A 65 -2.24 1.55 -11.02
N VAL A 66 -1.81 2.82 -11.01
CA VAL A 66 -0.95 3.37 -9.94
C VAL A 66 -1.67 3.40 -8.61
N LEU A 67 -2.93 3.82 -8.57
CA LEU A 67 -3.72 3.88 -7.33
C LEU A 67 -3.89 2.47 -6.73
N ILE A 68 -4.32 1.48 -7.52
CA ILE A 68 -4.48 0.09 -7.06
C ILE A 68 -3.16 -0.43 -6.46
N ARG A 69 -2.04 -0.15 -7.14
CA ARG A 69 -0.74 -0.61 -6.67
C ARG A 69 -0.27 0.13 -5.42
N LEU A 70 -0.54 1.44 -5.31
CA LEU A 70 -0.25 2.21 -4.11
C LEU A 70 -1.04 1.67 -2.91
N GLU A 71 -2.34 1.42 -3.07
CA GLU A 71 -3.17 0.83 -2.03
C GLU A 71 -2.62 -0.54 -1.58
N GLN A 72 -2.17 -1.37 -2.53
CA GLN A 72 -1.53 -2.66 -2.24
C GLN A 72 -0.19 -2.53 -1.51
N GLU A 73 0.69 -1.62 -1.95
CA GLU A 73 2.02 -1.44 -1.35
C GLU A 73 1.98 -0.72 0.01
N THR A 74 0.92 0.05 0.28
CA THR A 74 0.75 0.77 1.57
C THR A 74 -0.11 0.01 2.58
N LEU A 75 -0.73 -1.09 2.18
CA LEU A 75 -1.48 -1.96 3.07
C LEU A 75 -0.55 -2.55 4.15
N PRO A 76 -0.87 -2.40 5.45
CA PRO A 76 -0.13 -3.05 6.52
C PRO A 76 -0.07 -4.56 6.34
N SER A 77 1.10 -5.16 6.55
CA SER A 77 1.27 -6.62 6.50
C SER A 77 0.45 -7.33 7.59
N LEU A 78 0.30 -6.70 8.75
CA LEU A 78 -0.58 -7.13 9.83
C LEU A 78 -1.88 -6.35 9.77
N ARG A 79 -3.00 -7.06 9.63
CA ARG A 79 -4.35 -6.47 9.53
C ARG A 79 -5.37 -7.40 10.19
N GLY A 80 -6.48 -6.82 10.62
CA GLY A 80 -7.60 -7.59 11.17
C GLY A 80 -8.19 -8.57 10.15
N VAL A 81 -8.64 -9.72 10.65
CA VAL A 81 -9.23 -10.80 9.84
C VAL A 81 -10.44 -11.38 10.58
N ILE A 82 -11.38 -11.96 9.83
CA ILE A 82 -12.52 -12.69 10.41
C ILE A 82 -12.15 -14.17 10.47
N ASN A 83 -12.12 -14.73 11.68
CA ASN A 83 -11.92 -16.16 11.86
C ASN A 83 -13.22 -16.93 11.60
N ALA A 84 -13.33 -17.55 10.42
CA ALA A 84 -14.47 -18.38 10.02
C ALA A 84 -14.18 -19.90 10.10
N THR A 85 -13.06 -20.32 10.71
CA THR A 85 -12.66 -21.73 10.73
C THR A 85 -13.26 -22.51 11.90
N GLY A 86 -13.80 -21.81 12.91
CA GLY A 86 -14.26 -22.41 14.17
C GLY A 86 -13.13 -22.79 15.14
N VAL A 87 -11.86 -22.60 14.77
CA VAL A 87 -10.71 -22.86 15.65
C VAL A 87 -10.49 -21.67 16.57
N VAL A 88 -10.71 -21.85 17.88
CA VAL A 88 -10.56 -20.77 18.88
C VAL A 88 -9.10 -20.31 19.00
N LEU A 89 -8.16 -21.23 19.20
CA LEU A 89 -6.73 -20.93 19.29
C LEU A 89 -6.03 -21.14 17.95
N HIS A 90 -6.26 -20.23 17.02
CA HIS A 90 -5.72 -20.35 15.67
C HIS A 90 -4.28 -19.84 15.59
N THR A 91 -3.30 -20.76 15.52
CA THR A 91 -1.86 -20.42 15.53
C THR A 91 -1.46 -19.45 14.41
N ASN A 92 -1.96 -19.66 13.19
CA ASN A 92 -1.66 -18.77 12.06
C ASN A 92 -2.36 -17.39 12.13
N LEU A 93 -3.37 -17.22 12.99
CA LEU A 93 -4.11 -15.96 13.16
C LEU A 93 -3.79 -15.27 14.50
N GLY A 94 -2.74 -15.69 15.20
CA GLY A 94 -2.30 -15.03 16.44
C GLY A 94 -2.87 -15.62 17.74
N ARG A 95 -3.39 -16.87 17.70
CA ARG A 95 -3.90 -17.61 18.88
C ARG A 95 -5.09 -16.91 19.54
N ALA A 96 -4.96 -16.51 20.80
CA ALA A 96 -6.03 -15.93 21.59
C ALA A 96 -6.08 -14.41 21.36
N PRO A 97 -7.22 -13.85 20.92
CA PRO A 97 -7.45 -12.42 20.96
C PRO A 97 -7.37 -11.89 22.39
N LEU A 98 -6.89 -10.67 22.56
CA LEU A 98 -6.87 -10.00 23.85
C LEU A 98 -8.25 -9.42 24.17
N ALA A 99 -8.62 -9.42 25.45
CA ALA A 99 -9.74 -8.61 25.92
C ALA A 99 -9.40 -7.12 25.78
N GLU A 100 -10.42 -6.27 25.55
CA GLU A 100 -10.22 -4.83 25.33
C GLU A 100 -9.39 -4.17 26.43
N ILE A 101 -9.73 -4.46 27.70
CA ILE A 101 -9.00 -3.95 28.88
C ILE A 101 -7.51 -4.29 28.87
N ALA A 102 -7.12 -5.45 28.33
CA ALA A 102 -5.72 -5.87 28.25
C ALA A 102 -5.01 -5.14 27.10
N ALA A 103 -5.67 -4.97 25.95
CA ALA A 103 -5.14 -4.21 24.82
C ALA A 103 -4.93 -2.72 25.18
N GLU A 104 -5.88 -2.11 25.89
CA GLU A 104 -5.78 -0.73 26.37
C GLU A 104 -4.62 -0.55 27.37
N ALA A 105 -4.45 -1.47 28.32
CA ALA A 105 -3.35 -1.45 29.28
C ALA A 105 -1.99 -1.55 28.57
N MET A 106 -1.86 -2.47 27.60
CA MET A 106 -0.65 -2.59 26.77
C MET A 106 -0.36 -1.33 25.98
N ALA A 107 -1.39 -0.75 25.34
CA ALA A 107 -1.25 0.50 24.59
C ALA A 107 -0.81 1.66 25.50
N SER A 108 -1.31 1.72 26.74
CA SER A 108 -0.90 2.73 27.72
C SER A 108 0.56 2.57 28.12
N ALA A 109 1.00 1.36 28.44
CA ALA A 109 2.39 1.09 28.78
C ALA A 109 3.37 1.37 27.63
N ALA A 110 2.94 1.13 26.38
CA ALA A 110 3.79 1.31 25.19
C ALA A 110 3.93 2.78 24.72
N ARG A 111 3.01 3.68 25.12
CA ARG A 111 3.02 5.09 24.69
C ARG A 111 4.09 5.95 25.36
N GLY A 112 4.71 5.49 26.43
CA GLY A 112 5.68 6.27 27.20
C GLY A 112 6.64 5.41 28.00
N TYR A 113 7.40 6.05 28.90
CA TYR A 113 8.21 5.34 29.87
C TYR A 113 7.33 4.63 30.90
N SER A 114 7.78 3.48 31.36
CA SER A 114 7.12 2.71 32.42
C SER A 114 8.16 2.31 33.47
N ASN A 115 7.67 1.86 34.61
CA ASN A 115 8.48 1.32 35.69
C ASN A 115 8.94 -0.13 35.42
N LEU A 116 9.16 -0.50 34.15
CA LEU A 116 9.45 -1.87 33.71
C LEU A 116 10.61 -2.50 34.48
N GLU A 117 11.66 -1.73 34.74
CA GLU A 117 12.84 -2.13 35.52
C GLU A 117 13.17 -1.10 36.62
N TYR A 118 12.15 -0.39 37.13
CA TYR A 118 12.32 0.64 38.16
C TYR A 118 11.32 0.42 39.30
N ASP A 119 11.84 0.39 40.53
CA ASP A 119 11.00 0.32 41.71
C ASP A 119 10.61 1.74 42.14
N VAL A 120 9.33 2.08 41.94
CA VAL A 120 8.80 3.41 42.25
C VAL A 120 8.79 3.69 43.76
N GLU A 121 8.76 2.64 44.60
CA GLU A 121 8.79 2.79 46.06
C GLU A 121 10.22 2.94 46.60
N ALA A 122 11.20 2.30 45.97
CA ALA A 122 12.61 2.37 46.38
C ALA A 122 13.36 3.62 45.86
N GLY A 123 12.88 4.20 44.75
CA GLY A 123 13.55 5.30 44.04
C GLY A 123 14.69 4.84 43.15
#